data_AF-A0AAV0WSA6-F1
#
_entry.id   AF-A0AAV0WSA6-F1
#
_cell.length_a   1.000
_cell.length_b   1.000
_cell.length_c   1.000
_cell.angle_alpha   90.00
_cell.angle_beta   90.00
_cell.angle_gamma   90.00
#
_symmetry.space_group_name_H-M   'P 1'
#
loop_
_entity.id
_entity.type
_entity.pdbx_description
1 polymer ?
#
loop_
_entity_poly.entity_id
_entity_poly.type
_entity_poly.pdbx_seq_one_letter_code
_entity_poly.pdbx_strand_id
1 'polypeptide(L)'
;MSGTSRTLLKITDSHINPGPFQKMKCKLALQLFSNTVTAVIKTCVTTLQIMSMTGAYTANFLKHKNDLFDCLNSKCLYSSNPKMCALSEERPRQIQFLSEAKRLRGTPR
;
A
#
# COMPACT_ATOMS: atom_id res chain seq x y z
N MET A 1 -1.62 0.10 26.87
CA MET A 1 -1.18 -0.83 25.81
C MET A 1 0.06 -1.56 26.29
N SER A 2 0.13 -2.90 26.19
CA SER A 2 1.30 -3.67 26.62
C SER A 2 2.53 -3.29 25.78
N GLY A 3 3.67 -3.01 26.45
CA GLY A 3 4.89 -2.48 25.83
C GLY A 3 5.60 -3.42 24.84
N THR A 4 5.09 -4.63 24.64
CA THR A 4 5.66 -5.66 23.74
C THR A 4 4.83 -5.94 22.49
N SER A 5 3.65 -5.36 22.33
CA SER A 5 2.81 -5.62 21.15
C SER A 5 3.25 -4.78 19.95
N ARG A 6 3.94 -5.41 19.00
CA ARG A 6 4.38 -4.77 17.74
C ARG A 6 3.35 -5.00 16.64
N THR A 7 2.80 -3.93 16.07
CA THR A 7 1.82 -4.03 14.97
C THR A 7 2.46 -4.41 13.62
N LEU A 8 3.75 -4.08 13.41
CA LEU A 8 4.48 -4.30 12.15
C LEU A 8 5.47 -5.48 12.22
N LEU A 9 5.03 -6.65 12.70
CA LEU A 9 5.89 -7.85 12.85
C LEU A 9 6.59 -8.29 11.56
N LYS A 10 6.01 -7.95 10.39
CA LYS A 10 6.52 -8.36 9.08
C LYS A 10 7.60 -7.43 8.53
N ILE A 11 7.69 -6.20 9.03
CA ILE A 11 8.64 -5.21 8.52
C ILE A 11 9.96 -5.35 9.28
N THR A 12 11.03 -5.47 8.51
CA THR A 12 12.41 -5.61 9.00
C THR A 12 13.31 -4.68 8.21
N ASP A 13 14.57 -4.54 8.64
CA ASP A 13 15.54 -3.70 7.94
C ASP A 13 15.67 -4.06 6.45
N SER A 14 15.59 -5.33 6.09
CA SER A 14 15.61 -5.80 4.70
C SER A 14 14.48 -5.26 3.81
N HIS A 15 13.43 -4.66 4.37
CA HIS A 15 12.38 -3.98 3.60
C HIS A 15 12.79 -2.57 3.17
N ILE A 16 13.66 -1.92 3.94
CA ILE A 16 14.18 -0.57 3.68
C ILE A 16 15.54 -0.65 2.99
N ASN A 17 16.40 -1.56 3.47
CA ASN A 17 17.77 -1.78 3.02
C ASN A 17 17.93 -3.22 2.45
N PRO A 18 17.30 -3.55 1.31
CA PRO A 18 17.39 -4.88 0.74
C PRO A 18 18.78 -5.16 0.14
N GLY A 19 19.36 -6.31 0.49
CA GLY A 19 20.56 -6.85 -0.17
C GLY A 19 20.30 -7.26 -1.63
N PRO A 20 21.35 -7.64 -2.39
CA PRO A 20 21.25 -7.91 -3.83
C PRO A 20 20.16 -8.93 -4.21
N PHE A 21 20.11 -10.08 -3.52
CA PHE A 21 19.09 -11.11 -3.78
C PHE A 21 17.71 -10.75 -3.23
N GLN A 22 17.63 -9.84 -2.26
CA GLN A 22 16.38 -9.39 -1.66
C GLN A 22 15.67 -8.37 -2.55
N LYS A 23 16.39 -7.58 -3.34
CA LYS A 23 15.81 -6.62 -4.29
C LYS A 23 14.87 -7.27 -5.32
N MET A 24 15.12 -8.53 -5.67
CA MET A 24 14.25 -9.29 -6.59
C MET A 24 13.01 -9.88 -5.90
N LYS A 25 12.94 -9.86 -4.56
CA LYS A 25 11.80 -10.43 -3.82
C LYS A 25 10.65 -9.43 -3.75
N CYS A 26 9.74 -9.50 -4.71
CA CYS A 26 8.50 -8.70 -4.72
C CYS A 26 7.73 -8.76 -3.39
N LYS A 27 7.81 -9.89 -2.67
CA LYS A 27 7.23 -10.05 -1.33
C LYS A 27 7.62 -8.92 -0.37
N LEU A 28 8.89 -8.51 -0.33
CA LEU A 28 9.36 -7.46 0.59
C LEU A 28 8.71 -6.12 0.25
N ALA A 29 8.70 -5.76 -1.04
CA ALA A 29 8.03 -4.55 -1.50
C ALA A 29 6.53 -4.56 -1.18
N LEU A 30 5.83 -5.67 -1.42
CA LEU A 30 4.40 -5.78 -1.15
C LEU A 30 4.06 -5.72 0.34
N GLN A 31 4.90 -6.31 1.19
CA GLN A 31 4.73 -6.20 2.64
C GLN A 31 4.91 -4.75 3.10
N LEU A 32 5.89 -4.03 2.55
CA LEU A 32 6.12 -2.61 2.84
C LEU A 32 4.94 -1.73 2.39
N PHE A 33 4.37 -1.98 1.21
CA PHE A 33 3.22 -1.23 0.70
C PHE A 33 1.87 -1.63 1.29
N SER A 34 1.83 -2.55 2.26
CA SER A 34 0.55 -3.10 2.74
C SER A 34 -0.37 -2.08 3.43
N ASN A 35 -1.67 -2.39 3.40
CA ASN A 35 -2.69 -1.61 4.11
C ASN A 35 -2.43 -1.52 5.64
N THR A 36 -1.80 -2.53 6.25
CA THR A 36 -1.41 -2.50 7.66
C THR A 36 -0.33 -1.45 7.93
N VAL A 37 0.71 -1.36 7.08
CA VAL A 37 1.75 -0.34 7.21
C VAL A 37 1.15 1.05 7.08
N THR A 38 0.27 1.24 6.10
CA THR A 38 -0.50 2.48 5.92
C THR A 38 -1.23 2.88 7.20
N ALA A 39 -2.01 1.95 7.78
CA ALA A 39 -2.79 2.22 8.99
C ALA A 39 -1.89 2.63 10.15
N VAL A 40 -0.76 1.94 10.35
CA VAL A 40 0.20 2.28 11.41
C VAL A 40 0.79 3.67 11.20
N ILE A 41 1.23 4.03 10.00
CA ILE A 41 1.76 5.38 9.74
C ILE A 41 0.70 6.45 10.01
N LYS A 42 -0.56 6.24 9.56
CA LYS A 42 -1.66 7.19 9.85
C LYS A 42 -1.88 7.36 11.35
N THR A 43 -1.89 6.26 12.10
CA THR A 43 -2.01 6.30 13.56
C THR A 43 -0.85 7.07 14.17
N CYS A 44 0.39 6.77 13.80
CA CYS A 44 1.58 7.45 14.33
C CYS A 44 1.63 8.94 14.00
N VAL A 45 1.14 9.35 12.83
CA VAL A 45 0.98 10.78 12.49
C VAL A 45 -0.09 11.42 13.38
N THR A 46 -1.23 10.75 13.56
CA THR A 46 -2.36 11.25 14.38
C THR A 46 -1.98 11.37 15.86
N THR A 47 -1.18 10.43 16.38
CA THR A 47 -0.70 10.42 17.77
C THR A 47 0.61 11.18 17.96
N LEU A 48 1.04 11.96 16.95
CA LEU A 48 2.25 12.79 16.97
C LEU A 48 3.56 12.03 17.24
N GLN A 49 3.56 10.71 17.02
CA GLN A 49 4.77 9.87 17.09
C GLN A 49 5.64 10.03 15.83
N ILE A 50 5.03 10.39 14.71
CA ILE A 50 5.73 10.84 13.50
C ILE A 50 5.43 12.33 13.34
N MET A 51 6.43 13.17 13.63
CA MET A 51 6.32 14.64 13.51
C MET A 51 6.66 15.15 12.10
N SER A 52 6.92 14.25 11.15
CA SER A 52 7.23 14.65 9.78
C SER A 52 5.99 15.17 9.06
N MET A 53 6.13 16.33 8.41
CA MET A 53 5.13 16.90 7.50
C MET A 53 4.79 15.97 6.33
N THR A 54 5.68 15.03 5.99
CA THR A 54 5.48 14.07 4.90
C THR A 54 4.82 12.76 5.34
N GLY A 55 4.57 12.55 6.64
CA GLY A 55 4.04 11.29 7.16
C GLY A 55 2.67 10.93 6.58
N ALA A 56 1.74 11.89 6.53
CA ALA A 56 0.41 11.69 5.96
C ALA A 56 0.47 11.40 4.46
N TYR A 57 1.28 12.14 3.72
CA TYR A 57 1.49 11.91 2.28
C TYR A 57 2.09 10.54 2.00
N THR A 58 3.05 10.10 2.82
CA THR A 58 3.66 8.78 2.73
C THR A 58 2.61 7.69 2.94
N ALA A 59 1.77 7.80 3.96
CA ALA A 59 0.70 6.82 4.19
C ALA A 59 -0.29 6.76 3.02
N ASN A 60 -0.67 7.90 2.45
CA ASN A 60 -1.56 7.95 1.29
C ASN A 60 -0.91 7.34 0.05
N PHE A 61 0.39 7.56 -0.15
CA PHE A 61 1.14 6.90 -1.22
C PHE A 61 1.19 5.39 -1.05
N LEU A 62 1.51 4.88 0.15
CA LEU A 62 1.52 3.44 0.42
C LEU A 62 0.15 2.82 0.16
N LYS A 63 -0.93 3.48 0.61
CA LYS A 63 -2.31 3.04 0.35
C LYS A 63 -2.61 2.95 -1.14
N HIS A 64 -2.24 3.98 -1.90
CA HIS A 64 -2.45 4.01 -3.34
C HIS A 64 -1.69 2.88 -4.04
N LYS A 65 -0.46 2.57 -3.61
CA LYS A 65 0.32 1.43 -4.14
C LYS A 65 -0.28 0.08 -3.77
N ASN A 66 -0.75 -0.10 -2.53
CA ASN A 66 -1.49 -1.30 -2.13
C ASN A 66 -2.68 -1.54 -3.06
N ASP A 67 -3.55 -0.54 -3.19
CA ASP A 67 -4.80 -0.66 -3.92
C ASP A 67 -4.57 -0.85 -5.42
N LEU A 68 -3.52 -0.23 -5.98
CA LEU A 68 -3.09 -0.46 -7.35
C LEU A 68 -2.63 -1.91 -7.56
N PHE A 69 -1.83 -2.44 -6.65
CA PHE A 69 -1.39 -3.82 -6.77
C PHE A 69 -2.56 -4.81 -6.60
N ASP A 70 -3.46 -4.57 -5.65
CA ASP A 70 -4.66 -5.39 -5.45
C ASP A 70 -5.53 -5.42 -6.71
N CYS A 71 -5.73 -4.27 -7.38
CA CYS A 71 -6.45 -4.18 -8.66
C CYS A 71 -5.78 -4.98 -9.78
N LEU A 72 -4.45 -4.88 -9.90
CA LEU A 72 -3.71 -5.52 -10.99
C LEU A 72 -3.46 -7.02 -10.75
N ASN A 73 -3.56 -7.47 -9.50
CA ASN A 73 -3.36 -8.85 -9.07
C ASN A 73 -4.64 -9.47 -8.48
N SER A 74 -5.80 -8.99 -8.90
CA SER A 74 -7.10 -9.53 -8.50
C SER A 74 -7.25 -10.96 -9.00
N LYS A 75 -7.73 -11.88 -8.16
CA LYS A 75 -7.95 -13.29 -8.51
C LYS A 75 -9.37 -13.78 -8.31
N CYS A 76 -10.24 -12.95 -7.74
CA CYS A 76 -11.58 -13.32 -7.34
C CYS A 76 -12.61 -12.47 -8.08
N LEU A 77 -13.74 -13.06 -8.47
CA LEU A 77 -14.87 -12.29 -9.00
C LEU A 77 -15.44 -11.33 -7.94
N TYR A 78 -15.46 -11.80 -6.69
CA TYR A 78 -15.99 -11.05 -5.55
C TYR A 78 -15.04 -11.14 -4.36
N SER A 79 -14.89 -10.04 -3.64
CA SER A 79 -14.07 -9.91 -2.43
C SER A 79 -14.65 -8.81 -1.56
N SER A 80 -14.43 -8.92 -0.24
CA SER A 80 -14.74 -7.83 0.70
C SER A 80 -13.89 -6.58 0.43
N ASN A 81 -12.71 -6.75 -0.20
CA ASN A 81 -11.94 -5.66 -0.75
C ASN A 81 -12.32 -5.46 -2.24
N PRO A 82 -13.04 -4.37 -2.60
CA PRO A 82 -13.44 -4.13 -3.98
C PRO A 82 -12.26 -4.01 -4.95
N LYS A 83 -11.07 -3.64 -4.46
CA LYS A 83 -9.85 -3.55 -5.27
C LYS A 83 -9.33 -4.92 -5.69
N MET A 84 -9.71 -6.01 -5.01
CA MET A 84 -9.30 -7.37 -5.36
C MET A 84 -10.33 -8.11 -6.23
N CYS A 85 -11.44 -7.47 -6.57
CA CYS A 85 -12.44 -8.05 -7.47
C CYS A 85 -11.97 -7.95 -8.92
N ALA A 86 -12.41 -8.89 -9.76
CA ALA A 86 -12.14 -8.89 -11.20
C ALA A 86 -12.61 -7.59 -11.88
N LEU A 87 -11.91 -7.19 -12.94
CA LEU A 87 -12.30 -6.05 -13.75
C LEU A 87 -13.65 -6.31 -14.43
N SER A 88 -14.54 -5.33 -14.39
CA SER A 88 -15.90 -5.42 -14.92
C SER A 88 -16.35 -4.05 -15.39
N GLU A 89 -16.95 -3.99 -16.58
CA GLU A 89 -17.57 -2.77 -17.10
C GLU A 89 -18.84 -2.41 -16.32
N GLU A 90 -19.61 -3.41 -15.86
CA GLU A 90 -20.78 -3.22 -15.02
C GLU A 90 -20.44 -2.65 -13.63
N ARG A 91 -19.22 -2.93 -13.15
CA ARG A 91 -18.71 -2.44 -11.86
C ARG A 91 -17.38 -1.72 -12.06
N PRO A 92 -17.40 -0.50 -12.65
CA PRO A 92 -16.20 0.15 -13.16
C PRO A 92 -15.30 0.74 -12.06
N ARG A 93 -15.49 0.40 -10.77
CA ARG A 93 -14.75 0.98 -9.64
C ARG A 93 -13.24 0.74 -9.73
N GLN A 94 -12.82 -0.45 -10.14
CA GLN A 94 -11.42 -0.77 -10.37
C GLN A 94 -10.91 -0.09 -11.65
N ILE A 95 -11.72 -0.08 -12.72
CA ILE A 95 -11.37 0.57 -14.00
C ILE A 95 -11.15 2.07 -13.80
N GLN A 96 -12.06 2.78 -13.13
CA GLN A 96 -11.94 4.20 -12.79
C GLN A 96 -10.67 4.48 -11.98
N PHE A 97 -10.40 3.64 -10.97
CA PHE A 97 -9.17 3.75 -10.18
C PHE A 97 -7.90 3.57 -11.03
N LEU A 98 -7.89 2.60 -11.95
CA LEU A 98 -6.75 2.34 -12.83
C LEU A 98 -6.55 3.48 -13.84
N SER A 99 -7.62 4.05 -14.38
CA SER A 99 -7.59 5.22 -15.25
C SER A 99 -6.98 6.44 -14.53
N GLU A 100 -7.37 6.67 -13.29
CA GLU A 100 -6.81 7.73 -12.46
C GLU A 100 -5.33 7.49 -12.14
N ALA A 101 -4.98 6.26 -11.74
CA ALA A 101 -3.59 5.88 -11.49
C ALA A 101 -2.70 6.02 -12.74
N LYS A 102 -3.26 5.80 -13.94
CA LYS A 102 -2.57 6.05 -15.22
C LYS A 102 -2.36 7.54 -15.44
N ARG A 103 -3.37 8.38 -15.19
CA ARG A 103 -3.28 9.85 -15.33
C ARG A 103 -2.18 10.45 -14.44
N LEU A 104 -2.10 10.02 -13.18
CA LEU A 104 -1.07 10.45 -12.23
C LEU A 104 0.37 10.09 -12.67
N ARG A 105 0.53 9.13 -13.57
CA ARG A 105 1.83 8.73 -14.13
C ARG A 105 2.27 9.62 -15.30
N GLY A 106 1.32 10.24 -15.99
CA GLY A 106 1.53 10.98 -17.24
C GLY A 106 1.70 12.49 -17.07
N THR A 107 1.59 13.04 -15.86
CA THR A 107 1.97 14.43 -15.59
C THR A 107 3.48 14.59 -15.76
N PRO A 108 3.97 15.42 -16.70
CA PRO A 108 5.37 15.79 -16.77
C PRO A 108 5.79 16.38 -15.41
N ARG A 109 6.97 15.97 -14.91
CA ARG A 109 7.63 16.70 -13.83
C ARG A 109 8.51 17.79 -14.43
#